data_AF-A0A1S8CD45-F1
#
_entry.id   AF-A0A1S8CD45-F1
#
_cell.length_a   1.000
_cell.length_b   1.000
_cell.length_c   1.000
_cell.angle_alpha   90.00
_cell.angle_beta   90.00
_cell.angle_gamma   90.00
#
_symmetry.space_group_name_H-M   'P 1'
#
loop_
_entity.id
_entity.type
_entity.pdbx_description
1 polymer ?
#
loop_
_entity_poly.entity_id
_entity_poly.type
_entity_poly.pdbx_seq_one_letter_code
_entity_poly.pdbx_strand_id
1 'polypeptide(L)'
;MYRRLLSPGWLLMHLVVVALFVMTFFLGYWQLTKAEAGGGAVNWSYALQWPLYGFMGLGFYLKMAKDELDRDPDDDEPGSSLVLYQRPRIDTTGDPELAAYNAYLAELNEKALRPGSSSGR
;
A
#
# COMPACT_ATOMS: atom_id res chain seq x y z
N MET A 1 -3.34 24.79 -8.00
CA MET A 1 -3.30 23.48 -8.69
C MET A 1 -1.88 23.10 -9.14
N TYR A 2 -1.26 23.72 -10.15
CA TYR A 2 0.08 23.30 -10.66
C TYR A 2 1.25 23.36 -9.67
N ARG A 3 1.14 24.11 -8.57
CA ARG A 3 2.19 24.22 -7.54
C ARG A 3 2.48 22.89 -6.83
N ARG A 4 1.53 21.95 -6.77
CA ARG A 4 1.72 20.61 -6.18
C ARG A 4 2.71 19.76 -6.99
N LEU A 5 2.64 19.84 -8.32
CA LEU A 5 3.54 19.15 -9.25
C LEU A 5 4.94 19.78 -9.33
N LEU A 6 5.14 20.97 -8.74
CA LEU A 6 6.42 21.66 -8.65
C LEU A 6 7.10 21.45 -7.28
N SER A 7 6.54 20.59 -6.42
CA SER A 7 7.19 20.21 -5.17
C SER A 7 8.52 19.47 -5.45
N PRO A 8 9.52 19.54 -4.53
CA PRO A 8 10.80 18.89 -4.74
C PRO A 8 10.70 17.38 -5.02
N GLY A 9 9.76 16.71 -4.35
CA GLY A 9 9.49 15.29 -4.57
C GLY A 9 8.93 15.01 -5.96
N TRP A 10 7.99 15.83 -6.43
CA TRP A 10 7.48 15.71 -7.78
C TRP A 10 8.55 16.02 -8.84
N LEU A 11 9.37 17.05 -8.64
CA LEU A 11 10.49 17.37 -9.55
C LEU A 11 11.44 16.18 -9.71
N LEU A 12 11.79 15.51 -8.62
CA LEU A 12 12.57 14.27 -8.67
C LEU A 12 11.87 13.19 -9.49
N MET A 13 10.55 13.01 -9.31
CA MET A 13 9.78 12.04 -10.09
C MET A 13 9.76 12.37 -11.59
N HIS A 14 9.60 13.64 -11.98
CA HIS A 14 9.71 14.05 -13.39
C HIS A 14 11.08 13.69 -13.96
N LEU A 15 12.16 13.99 -13.23
CA LEU A 15 13.52 13.69 -13.65
C LEU A 15 13.74 12.18 -13.80
N VAL A 16 13.27 11.37 -12.85
CA VAL A 16 13.37 9.91 -12.91
C VAL A 16 12.60 9.37 -14.11
N VAL A 17 11.37 9.84 -14.33
CA VAL A 17 10.55 9.38 -15.46
C VAL A 17 11.17 9.78 -16.80
N VAL A 18 11.65 11.00 -16.94
CA VAL A 18 12.35 11.44 -18.16
C VAL A 18 13.62 10.63 -18.39
N ALA A 19 14.41 10.38 -17.34
CA ALA A 19 15.61 9.58 -17.44
C ALA A 19 15.30 8.13 -17.87
N LEU A 20 14.30 7.49 -17.25
CA LEU A 20 13.85 6.15 -17.62
C LEU A 20 13.28 6.11 -19.04
N PHE A 21 12.51 7.13 -19.44
CA PHE A 21 11.97 7.22 -20.78
C PHE A 21 13.11 7.28 -21.81
N VAL A 22 14.06 8.20 -21.65
CA VAL A 22 15.25 8.28 -22.53
C VAL A 22 16.04 6.97 -22.55
N MET A 23 16.20 6.34 -21.37
CA MET A 23 16.87 5.05 -21.24
C MET A 23 16.19 3.96 -22.08
N THR A 24 14.85 3.91 -22.15
CA THR A 24 14.15 2.93 -22.98
C THR A 24 14.44 3.10 -24.48
N PHE A 25 14.53 4.33 -24.99
CA PHE A 25 14.93 4.57 -26.39
C PHE A 25 16.38 4.22 -26.63
N PHE A 26 17.27 4.51 -25.67
CA PHE A 26 18.67 4.12 -25.75
C PHE A 26 18.83 2.59 -25.84
N LEU A 27 18.13 1.83 -24.99
CA LEU A 27 18.13 0.37 -25.05
C LEU A 27 17.53 -0.15 -26.37
N GLY A 28 16.43 0.46 -26.84
CA GLY A 28 15.81 0.11 -28.11
C GLY A 28 16.75 0.31 -29.29
N TYR A 29 17.42 1.45 -29.35
CA TYR A 29 18.42 1.75 -30.37
C TYR A 29 19.62 0.81 -30.29
N TRP A 30 20.13 0.54 -29.09
CA TRP A 30 21.23 -0.41 -28.91
C TRP A 30 20.84 -1.82 -29.40
N GLN A 31 19.62 -2.28 -29.12
CA GLN A 31 19.12 -3.56 -29.62
C GLN A 31 18.96 -3.55 -31.15
N LEU A 32 18.55 -2.43 -31.73
CA LEU A 32 18.46 -2.28 -33.20
C LEU A 32 19.85 -2.45 -33.83
N THR A 33 20.88 -1.78 -33.31
CA THR A 33 22.26 -1.93 -33.83
C THR A 33 22.76 -3.38 -33.73
N LYS A 34 22.35 -4.12 -32.69
CA LYS A 34 22.66 -5.55 -32.54
C LYS A 34 21.86 -6.43 -33.50
N ALA A 35 20.61 -6.09 -33.78
CA ALA A 35 19.80 -6.79 -34.76
C ALA A 35 20.39 -6.64 -36.18
N GLU A 36 20.82 -5.44 -36.54
CA GLU A 36 21.45 -5.14 -37.84
C GLU A 36 22.82 -5.82 -38.00
N ALA A 37 23.59 -5.98 -36.92
CA ALA A 37 24.89 -6.64 -36.92
C ALA A 37 24.84 -8.19 -36.99
N GLY A 38 23.70 -8.77 -37.39
CA GLY A 38 23.49 -10.23 -37.50
C GLY A 38 22.62 -10.83 -36.39
N GLY A 39 21.89 -10.01 -35.63
CA GLY A 39 20.93 -10.46 -34.63
C GLY A 39 19.59 -10.90 -35.24
N GLY A 40 19.00 -11.96 -34.70
CA GLY A 40 17.73 -12.53 -35.18
C GLY A 40 16.48 -11.71 -34.81
N ALA A 41 15.30 -12.26 -35.15
CA ALA A 41 13.99 -11.64 -34.91
C ALA A 41 13.72 -11.24 -33.44
N VAL A 42 14.37 -11.91 -32.49
CA VAL A 42 14.28 -11.59 -31.06
C VAL A 42 14.83 -10.19 -30.76
N ASN A 43 15.97 -9.81 -31.32
CA ASN A 43 16.56 -8.48 -31.07
C ASN A 43 15.68 -7.37 -31.66
N TRP A 44 15.05 -7.62 -32.81
CA TRP A 44 14.05 -6.72 -33.41
C TRP A 44 12.84 -6.51 -32.50
N SER A 45 12.32 -7.59 -31.90
CA SER A 45 11.20 -7.47 -30.96
C SER A 45 11.57 -6.60 -29.76
N TYR A 46 12.76 -6.76 -29.18
CA TYR A 46 13.22 -5.91 -28.09
C TYR A 46 13.42 -4.46 -28.52
N ALA A 47 13.98 -4.21 -29.71
CA ALA A 47 14.17 -2.86 -30.24
C ALA A 47 12.85 -2.07 -30.32
N LEU A 48 11.74 -2.73 -30.65
CA LEU A 48 10.39 -2.12 -30.70
C LEU A 48 9.67 -2.13 -29.34
N GLN A 49 9.88 -3.19 -28.55
CA GLN A 49 9.26 -3.36 -27.24
C GLN A 49 9.72 -2.30 -26.23
N TRP A 50 11.01 -1.92 -26.26
CA TRP A 50 11.55 -0.93 -25.32
C TRP A 50 10.86 0.44 -25.45
N PRO A 51 10.75 1.08 -26.63
CA PRO A 51 9.96 2.29 -26.81
C PRO A 51 8.50 2.16 -26.40
N LEU A 52 7.85 1.02 -26.70
CA LEU A 52 6.46 0.78 -26.32
C LEU A 52 6.27 0.81 -24.80
N TYR A 53 7.18 0.19 -24.05
CA TYR A 53 7.20 0.27 -22.59
C TYR A 53 7.49 1.67 -22.08
N GLY A 54 8.36 2.43 -22.75
CA GLY A 54 8.57 3.85 -22.47
C GLY A 54 7.28 4.66 -22.56
N PHE A 55 6.53 4.52 -23.66
CA PHE A 55 5.25 5.21 -23.85
C PHE A 55 4.19 4.75 -22.85
N MET A 56 4.09 3.45 -22.58
CA MET A 56 3.15 2.92 -21.59
C MET A 56 3.45 3.48 -20.19
N GLY A 57 4.72 3.47 -19.77
CA GLY A 57 5.15 4.05 -18.49
C GLY A 57 4.88 5.55 -18.42
N LEU A 58 5.14 6.29 -19.50
CA LEU A 58 4.81 7.72 -19.59
C LEU A 58 3.30 7.96 -19.47
N GLY A 59 2.48 7.13 -20.11
CA GLY A 59 1.01 7.21 -20.01
C GLY A 59 0.50 7.00 -18.58
N PHE A 60 1.02 5.98 -17.88
CA PHE A 60 0.70 5.75 -16.47
C PHE A 60 1.14 6.91 -15.58
N TYR A 61 2.32 7.47 -15.83
CA TYR A 61 2.80 8.63 -15.08
C TYR A 61 1.93 9.87 -15.31
N LEU A 62 1.55 10.16 -16.55
CA LEU A 62 0.66 11.28 -16.87
C LEU A 62 -0.72 11.09 -16.23
N LYS A 63 -1.24 9.86 -16.24
CA LYS A 63 -2.47 9.52 -15.52
C LYS A 63 -2.33 9.78 -14.02
N MET A 64 -1.26 9.30 -13.39
CA MET A 64 -0.98 9.53 -11.98
C MET A 64 -0.86 11.04 -11.66
N ALA A 65 -0.18 11.81 -12.51
CA ALA A 65 -0.06 13.26 -12.37
C ALA A 65 -1.40 13.98 -12.49
N LYS A 66 -2.27 13.49 -13.37
CA LYS A 66 -3.63 14.00 -13.49
C LYS A 66 -4.47 13.65 -12.27
N ASP A 67 -4.44 12.40 -11.81
CA ASP A 67 -5.17 11.96 -10.63
C ASP A 67 -4.75 12.77 -9.38
N GLU A 68 -3.46 13.14 -9.26
CA GLU A 68 -2.96 14.02 -8.20
C GLU A 68 -3.43 15.48 -8.33
N LEU A 69 -3.59 15.97 -9.56
CA LEU A 69 -4.09 17.32 -9.83
C LEU A 69 -5.59 17.44 -9.54
N ASP A 70 -6.33 16.38 -9.85
CA ASP A 70 -7.78 16.27 -9.65
C ASP A 70 -8.15 15.92 -8.19
N ARG A 71 -7.18 15.52 -7.35
CA ARG A 71 -7.40 15.25 -5.91
C ARG A 71 -7.76 16.53 -5.16
N ASP A 72 -8.91 16.49 -4.47
CA ASP A 72 -9.41 17.58 -3.64
C ASP A 72 -8.47 17.79 -2.43
N PRO A 73 -8.04 19.02 -2.10
CA PRO A 73 -7.30 19.29 -0.86
C PRO A 73 -7.99 18.81 0.42
N ASP A 74 -9.32 18.67 0.44
CA ASP A 74 -10.07 18.19 1.61
C ASP A 74 -9.98 16.66 1.81
N ASP A 75 -9.50 15.89 0.82
CA ASP A 75 -9.23 14.45 0.97
C ASP A 75 -7.96 14.15 1.81
N ASP A 76 -7.13 15.16 2.09
CA ASP A 76 -5.96 15.05 2.97
C ASP A 76 -6.35 15.12 4.47
N GLU A 77 -7.59 15.49 4.80
CA GLU A 77 -8.09 15.26 6.17
C GLU A 77 -8.19 13.75 6.39
N PRO A 78 -7.55 13.18 7.43
CA PRO A 78 -7.67 11.78 7.73
C PRO A 78 -9.15 11.49 7.94
N GLY A 79 -9.76 10.87 6.93
CA GLY A 79 -11.18 10.59 6.92
C GLY A 79 -11.54 9.96 8.26
N SER A 80 -12.37 10.64 9.04
CA SER A 80 -12.87 10.15 10.32
C SER A 80 -13.73 8.89 10.16
N SER A 81 -13.76 8.28 8.98
CA SER A 81 -14.13 6.89 8.76
C SER A 81 -13.01 5.96 9.23
N LEU A 82 -12.63 6.06 10.50
CA LEU A 82 -12.16 4.87 11.19
C LEU A 82 -13.35 3.92 11.18
N VAL A 83 -13.38 2.97 10.24
CA VAL A 83 -14.19 1.77 10.39
C VAL A 83 -13.54 0.98 11.52
N LEU A 84 -13.75 1.45 12.75
CA LEU A 84 -13.48 0.63 13.92
C LEU A 84 -14.34 -0.61 13.73
N TYR A 85 -13.71 -1.77 13.63
CA TYR A 85 -14.41 -3.03 13.70
C TYR A 85 -15.22 -3.02 14.99
N GLN A 86 -16.52 -2.75 14.88
CA GLN A 86 -17.43 -2.80 16.00
C GLN A 86 -17.70 -4.26 16.24
N ARG A 87 -17.01 -4.84 17.24
CA ARG A 87 -17.21 -6.24 17.64
C ARG A 87 -18.72 -6.48 17.81
N PRO A 88 -19.31 -7.48 17.13
CA PRO A 88 -20.72 -7.82 17.30
C PRO A 88 -21.00 -8.03 18.79
N ARG A 89 -21.91 -7.23 19.35
CA ARG A 89 -22.35 -7.41 20.73
C ARG A 89 -23.41 -8.50 20.73
N ILE A 90 -23.02 -9.72 21.12
CA ILE A 90 -23.94 -10.82 21.34
C ILE A 90 -24.74 -10.47 22.61
N ASP A 91 -26.07 -10.40 22.50
CA ASP A 91 -26.94 -10.18 23.65
C ASP A 91 -27.04 -11.47 24.46
N THR A 92 -26.16 -11.59 25.45
CA THR A 92 -26.15 -12.71 26.40
C THR A 92 -26.94 -12.39 27.67
N THR A 93 -27.80 -11.36 27.64
CA THR A 93 -28.57 -10.93 28.80
C THR A 93 -29.59 -12.01 29.17
N GLY A 94 -29.34 -12.71 30.28
CA GLY A 94 -30.22 -13.78 30.78
C GLY A 94 -29.75 -15.20 30.48
N ASP A 95 -28.57 -15.39 29.91
CA ASP A 95 -27.99 -16.73 29.74
C ASP A 95 -27.57 -17.31 31.11
N PRO A 96 -28.23 -18.38 31.59
CA PRO A 96 -27.91 -18.99 32.87
C PRO A 96 -26.49 -19.60 32.90
N GLU A 97 -25.97 -20.05 31.76
CA GLU A 97 -24.63 -20.64 31.67
C GLU A 97 -23.56 -19.57 31.86
N LEU A 98 -23.73 -18.41 31.21
CA LEU A 98 -22.82 -17.28 31.35
C LEU A 98 -22.83 -16.69 32.77
N ALA A 99 -24.00 -16.63 33.40
CA ALA A 99 -24.13 -16.18 34.80
C ALA A 99 -23.40 -17.13 35.77
N ALA A 100 -23.56 -18.44 35.59
CA ALA A 100 -22.85 -19.45 36.38
C ALA A 100 -21.33 -19.36 36.15
N TYR A 101 -20.90 -19.16 34.92
CA TYR A 101 -19.48 -19.00 34.58
C TYR A 101 -18.86 -17.74 35.21
N ASN A 102 -19.55 -16.60 35.14
CA ASN A 102 -19.09 -15.36 35.78
C ASN A 102 -19.03 -15.48 37.31
N ALA A 103 -19.97 -16.19 37.94
CA ALA A 103 -19.93 -16.48 39.37
C ALA A 103 -18.73 -17.37 39.75
N TYR A 104 -18.44 -18.38 38.93
CA TYR A 104 -17.25 -19.23 39.10
C TYR A 104 -15.94 -18.45 38.95
N LEU A 105 -15.85 -17.57 37.94
CA LEU A 105 -14.69 -16.69 37.79
C LEU A 105 -14.52 -15.74 38.98
N ALA A 106 -15.61 -15.23 39.56
CA ALA A 106 -15.56 -14.39 40.74
C ALA A 106 -15.00 -15.16 41.96
N GLU A 107 -15.45 -16.40 42.18
CA GLU A 107 -14.93 -17.27 43.23
C GLU A 107 -13.43 -17.55 43.05
N LEU A 108 -13.00 -17.84 41.82
CA LEU A 108 -11.58 -18.03 41.50
C LEU A 108 -10.77 -16.76 41.74
N ASN A 109 -11.30 -15.59 41.38
CA ASN A 109 -10.65 -14.32 41.61
C ASN A 109 -10.51 -14.02 43.10
N GLU A 110 -11.53 -14.30 43.90
CA GLU A 110 -11.47 -14.18 45.37
C GLU A 110 -10.44 -15.14 45.99
N LYS A 111 -10.35 -16.37 45.47
CA LYS A 111 -9.32 -17.34 45.89
C LYS A 111 -7.91 -16.91 45.51
N ALA A 112 -7.73 -16.34 44.31
CA ALA A 112 -6.44 -15.84 43.83
C ALA A 112 -6.01 -14.55 44.57
N LEU A 113 -6.97 -13.69 44.90
CA LEU A 113 -6.75 -12.47 45.67
C LEU A 113 -6.60 -12.70 47.17
N ARG A 114 -6.96 -13.90 47.68
CA ARG A 114 -6.58 -14.36 49.03
C ARG A 114 -5.15 -14.91 48.98
N PRO A 115 -4.12 -14.13 49.38
CA PRO A 115 -2.77 -14.66 49.50
C PRO A 115 -2.77 -15.66 50.66
N GLY A 116 -2.18 -16.84 50.44
CA GLY A 116 -2.27 -17.99 51.34
C GLY A 116 -2.13 -17.67 52.83
N SER A 117 -3.20 -17.90 53.59
CA SER A 117 -3.15 -18.13 55.03
C SER A 117 -2.71 -19.57 55.34
N SER A 118 -1.56 -19.99 54.81
CA SER A 118 -0.84 -21.19 55.27
C SER A 118 0.56 -21.29 54.65
N SER A 119 1.52 -20.54 55.21
CA SER A 119 2.91 -21.02 55.36
C SER A 119 3.55 -20.26 56.54
N GLY A 120 3.07 -20.59 57.74
CA GLY A 120 3.79 -20.34 58.98
C GLY A 120 4.46 -21.65 59.41
N ARG A 121 5.72 -21.51 59.85
CA ARG A 121 6.60 -22.50 60.48
C ARG A 121 5.92 -23.53 61.38
#